data_AF-A0A2V6H8F6-F1
#
_entry.id   AF-A0A2V6H8F6-F1
#
_cell.length_a   1.000
_cell.length_b   1.000
_cell.length_c   1.000
_cell.angle_alpha   90.00
_cell.angle_beta   90.00
_cell.angle_gamma   90.00
#
_symmetry.space_group_name_H-M   'P 1'
#
loop_
_entity.id
_entity.type
_entity.pdbx_description
1 polymer ?
#
loop_
_entity_poly.entity_id
_entity_poly.type
_entity_poly.pdbx_seq_one_letter_code
_entity_poly.pdbx_strand_id
1 'polypeptide(L)'
;TTICFFGHTHVPMVFVRDDGVRRHNAEHIRIEPGKKYFINAGSVGQPRDGNWRAGYCIYDVENNLVELLRAKYDLATAQKKISKAGLPRLLSERLAMGR
;
A
#
# COMPACT_ATOMS: atom_id res chain seq x y z
N THR A 1 -4.85 8.78 19.37
CA THR A 1 -4.83 9.11 17.92
C THR A 1 -5.96 8.38 17.22
N THR A 2 -6.73 9.08 16.38
CA THR A 2 -7.85 8.55 15.61
C THR A 2 -7.39 7.69 14.43
N ILE A 3 -6.21 7.98 13.88
CA ILE A 3 -5.63 7.28 12.72
C ILE A 3 -4.20 6.85 13.05
N CYS A 4 -3.81 5.65 12.63
CA CYS A 4 -2.44 5.19 12.64
C CYS A 4 -2.09 4.60 11.27
N PHE A 5 -1.07 5.15 10.62
CA PHE A 5 -0.53 4.64 9.37
C PHE A 5 0.59 3.65 9.66
N PHE A 6 0.64 2.56 8.89
CA PHE A 6 1.69 1.56 8.98
C PHE A 6 2.10 1.02 7.61
N GLY A 7 3.20 0.29 7.57
CA GLY A 7 3.74 -0.34 6.37
C GLY A 7 4.21 -1.76 6.64
N HIS A 8 5.44 -2.08 6.25
CA HIS A 8 6.13 -3.36 6.49
C HIS A 8 5.60 -4.58 5.72
N THR A 9 4.27 -4.78 5.68
CA THR A 9 3.66 -5.94 5.01
C THR A 9 3.67 -5.86 3.49
N HIS A 10 3.75 -4.64 2.95
CA HIS A 10 3.63 -4.32 1.52
C HIS A 10 2.28 -4.64 0.89
N VAL A 11 1.24 -4.81 1.71
CA VAL A 11 -0.13 -5.13 1.29
C VAL A 11 -1.06 -4.05 1.85
N PRO A 12 -1.78 -3.28 1.00
CA PRO A 12 -2.72 -2.29 1.51
C PRO A 12 -3.84 -2.94 2.29
N MET A 13 -4.14 -2.35 3.43
CA MET A 13 -5.11 -2.88 4.39
C MET A 13 -5.68 -1.74 5.21
N VAL A 14 -6.97 -1.83 5.52
CA VAL A 14 -7.63 -0.90 6.43
C VAL A 14 -8.31 -1.71 7.50
N PHE A 15 -8.05 -1.38 8.76
CA PHE A 15 -8.82 -1.85 9.89
C PHE A 15 -9.53 -0.67 10.54
N VAL A 16 -10.80 -0.86 10.82
CA VAL A 16 -11.62 0.12 11.53
C VAL A 16 -12.00 -0.49 12.87
N ARG A 17 -11.85 0.29 13.93
CA ARG A 17 -12.30 -0.04 15.27
C ARG A 17 -13.38 0.93 15.73
N ASP A 18 -14.53 0.36 16.05
CA ASP A 18 -15.69 0.99 16.69
C ASP A 18 -16.08 0.11 17.90
N ASP A 19 -17.27 -0.51 17.88
CA ASP A 19 -17.70 -1.52 18.86
C ASP A 19 -16.96 -2.85 18.69
N GLY A 20 -16.32 -3.05 17.54
CA GLY A 20 -15.45 -4.19 17.25
C GLY A 20 -14.24 -3.79 16.41
N VAL A 21 -13.50 -4.78 15.90
CA VAL A 21 -12.43 -4.56 14.91
C VAL A 21 -12.79 -5.31 13.65
N ARG A 22 -12.83 -4.60 12.52
CA ARG A 22 -13.11 -5.20 11.22
C ARG A 22 -12.14 -4.72 10.16
N ARG A 23 -11.80 -5.63 9.25
CA ARG A 23 -11.11 -5.26 8.01
C ARG A 23 -12.09 -4.55 7.09
N HIS A 24 -11.68 -3.42 6.53
CA HIS A 24 -12.46 -2.68 5.56
C HIS A 24 -11.75 -2.78 4.20
N ASN A 25 -12.45 -3.28 3.19
CA ASN A 25 -11.95 -3.35 1.82
C ASN A 25 -12.49 -2.14 1.04
N ALA A 26 -11.83 -1.00 1.20
CA ALA A 26 -12.17 0.23 0.49
C ALA A 26 -10.89 0.97 0.11
N GLU A 27 -10.91 1.59 -1.07
CA GLU A 27 -9.83 2.47 -1.54
C GLU A 27 -10.03 3.92 -1.06
N HIS A 28 -11.28 4.33 -0.80
CA HIS A 28 -11.61 5.65 -0.25
C HIS A 28 -12.16 5.47 1.16
N ILE A 29 -11.50 6.07 2.15
CA ILE A 29 -11.80 5.88 3.57
C ILE A 29 -12.08 7.25 4.16
N ARG A 30 -13.36 7.51 4.44
CA ARG A 30 -13.75 8.68 5.24
C ARG A 30 -13.48 8.40 6.72
N ILE A 31 -12.76 9.30 7.37
CA ILE A 31 -12.43 9.22 8.78
C ILE A 31 -13.59 9.82 9.57
N GLU A 32 -14.25 8.98 10.34
CA GLU A 32 -15.43 9.36 11.12
C GLU A 32 -15.04 9.57 12.60
N PRO A 33 -15.60 10.60 13.26
CA PRO A 33 -15.47 10.77 14.70
C PRO A 33 -15.91 9.52 15.48
N GLY A 34 -15.24 9.23 16.60
CA GLY A 34 -15.56 8.09 17.46
C GLY A 34 -14.99 6.73 17.00
N LYS A 35 -14.47 6.64 15.77
CA LYS A 35 -13.82 5.43 15.25
C LYS A 35 -12.29 5.55 15.30
N LYS A 36 -11.59 4.43 15.27
CA LYS A 36 -10.13 4.38 15.11
C LYS A 36 -9.76 3.63 13.84
N TYR A 37 -8.75 4.13 13.14
CA TYR A 37 -8.32 3.59 11.84
C TYR A 37 -6.86 3.15 11.90
N PHE A 38 -6.58 1.95 11.39
CA PHE A 38 -5.23 1.43 11.21
C PHE A 38 -5.04 1.12 9.72
N ILE A 39 -4.24 1.93 9.03
CA ILE A 39 -4.20 2.02 7.57
C ILE A 39 -2.81 1.68 7.04
N ASN A 40 -2.74 0.71 6.15
CA ASN A 40 -1.54 0.36 5.41
C ASN A 40 -1.65 0.89 3.98
N ALA A 41 -0.69 1.74 3.58
CA ALA A 41 -0.64 2.31 2.22
C ALA A 41 -0.14 1.31 1.17
N GLY A 42 0.36 0.13 1.59
CA GLY A 42 1.04 -0.83 0.73
C GLY A 42 2.53 -0.54 0.64
N SER A 43 3.10 -0.73 -0.56
CA SER A 43 4.51 -0.49 -0.82
C SER A 43 4.70 0.15 -2.18
N VAL A 44 5.54 1.18 -2.22
CA VAL A 44 5.92 1.86 -3.47
C VAL A 44 6.83 0.96 -4.32
N GLY A 45 7.82 0.32 -3.69
CA GLY A 45 8.92 -0.36 -4.41
C GLY A 45 8.76 -1.87 -4.57
N GLN A 46 7.96 -2.53 -3.73
CA GLN A 46 7.74 -3.98 -3.82
C GLN A 46 6.36 -4.34 -3.25
N PRO A 47 5.25 -4.02 -3.93
CA PRO A 47 3.93 -4.52 -3.54
C PRO A 47 3.92 -6.05 -3.41
N ARG A 48 3.15 -6.59 -2.45
CA ARG A 48 3.07 -8.04 -2.18
C ARG A 48 1.67 -8.63 -2.27
N ASP A 49 0.79 -7.95 -2.97
CA ASP A 49 -0.63 -8.28 -3.06
C ASP A 49 -1.07 -8.72 -4.47
N GLY A 50 -0.12 -9.11 -5.33
CA GLY A 50 -0.40 -9.53 -6.70
C GLY A 50 -0.58 -8.39 -7.70
N ASN A 51 -0.53 -7.13 -7.25
CA ASN A 51 -0.56 -5.95 -8.11
C ASN A 51 0.80 -5.25 -8.10
N TRP A 52 1.53 -5.33 -9.20
CA TRP A 52 2.88 -4.77 -9.32
C TRP A 52 2.94 -3.25 -9.23
N ARG A 53 1.83 -2.54 -9.38
CA ARG A 53 1.80 -1.06 -9.36
C ARG A 53 2.14 -0.54 -7.96
N ALA A 54 2.93 0.52 -7.93
CA ALA A 54 3.36 1.17 -6.69
C ALA A 54 2.14 1.57 -5.85
N GLY A 55 2.07 1.09 -4.61
CA GLY A 55 1.04 1.42 -3.64
C GLY A 55 1.44 2.60 -2.76
N TYR A 56 0.54 3.55 -2.62
CA TYR A 56 0.67 4.70 -1.73
C TYR A 56 -0.71 5.19 -1.32
N CYS A 57 -0.77 6.18 -0.42
CA CYS A 57 -2.02 6.85 -0.09
C CYS A 57 -1.88 8.36 -0.08
N ILE A 58 -2.99 9.05 -0.31
CA ILE A 58 -3.15 10.48 -0.02
C ILE A 58 -4.06 10.58 1.20
N TYR A 59 -3.66 11.38 2.18
CA TYR A 59 -4.54 11.75 3.30
C TYR A 59 -4.87 13.23 3.20
N ASP A 60 -6.11 13.51 2.79
CA ASP A 60 -6.72 14.83 2.85
C ASP A 60 -7.23 15.08 4.27
N VAL A 61 -6.47 15.88 5.01
CA VAL A 61 -6.74 16.22 6.41
C VAL A 61 -7.97 17.11 6.54
N GLU A 62 -8.20 18.03 5.59
CA GLU A 62 -9.31 18.99 5.63
C GLU A 62 -10.64 18.28 5.43
N ASN A 63 -10.71 17.35 4.48
CA ASN A 63 -11.92 16.58 4.16
C ASN A 63 -12.04 15.27 4.96
N ASN A 64 -11.06 14.95 5.80
CA ASN A 64 -10.98 13.69 6.55
C ASN A 64 -11.12 12.46 5.63
N LEU A 65 -10.37 12.44 4.52
CA LEU A 65 -10.43 11.39 3.50
C LEU A 65 -9.05 10.80 3.25
N VAL A 66 -8.94 9.48 3.35
CA VAL A 66 -7.75 8.73 2.91
C VAL A 66 -8.08 7.98 1.63
N GLU A 67 -7.23 8.12 0.63
CA GLU A 67 -7.33 7.42 -0.66
C GLU A 67 -6.13 6.50 -0.83
N LEU A 68 -6.37 5.21 -1.06
CA LEU A 68 -5.35 4.22 -1.43
C LEU A 68 -5.23 4.18 -2.94
N LEU A 69 -4.05 4.51 -3.46
CA LEU A 69 -3.84 4.69 -4.89
C LEU A 69 -2.76 3.76 -5.42
N ARG A 70 -2.78 3.60 -6.75
CA ARG A 70 -1.80 2.82 -7.50
C ARG A 70 -1.23 3.64 -8.65
N ALA A 71 0.09 3.65 -8.77
CA ALA A 71 0.79 4.27 -9.89
C ALA A 71 1.51 3.21 -10.74
N LYS A 72 1.37 3.31 -12.07
CA LYS A 72 2.25 2.59 -13.00
C LYS A 72 3.64 3.22 -12.95
N TYR A 73 4.67 2.40 -13.04
CA TYR A 73 6.06 2.82 -13.21
C TYR A 73 6.73 1.96 -14.28
N ASP A 74 7.93 2.35 -14.71
CA ASP A 74 8.72 1.57 -15.66
C ASP A 74 9.30 0.31 -14.99
N LEU A 75 8.48 -0.74 -14.98
CA LEU A 75 8.80 -2.05 -14.41
C LEU A 75 10.02 -2.69 -15.09
N ALA A 76 10.11 -2.61 -16.41
CA ALA A 76 11.19 -3.24 -17.17
C ALA A 76 12.54 -2.61 -16.83
N THR A 77 12.61 -1.28 -16.74
CA THR A 77 13.83 -0.59 -16.34
C THR A 77 14.21 -0.91 -14.88
N ALA A 78 13.24 -0.99 -13.97
CA ALA A 78 13.51 -1.39 -12.58
C ALA A 78 14.11 -2.81 -12.48
N GLN A 79 13.50 -3.78 -13.18
CA GLN A 79 14.00 -5.15 -13.24
C GLN A 79 15.42 -5.22 -13.85
N LYS A 80 15.66 -4.50 -14.95
CA LYS A 80 16.97 -4.44 -15.60
C LYS A 80 18.05 -3.88 -14.67
N LYS A 81 17.72 -2.86 -13.87
CA LYS A 81 18.65 -2.29 -12.87
C LYS A 81 19.03 -3.32 -11.80
N ILE A 82 18.07 -4.07 -11.28
CA ILE A 82 18.32 -5.17 -10.32
C ILE A 82 19.24 -6.23 -10.92
N SER A 83 18.96 -6.68 -12.14
CA SER A 83 19.80 -7.67 -12.82
C SER A 83 21.20 -7.15 -13.13
N LYS A 84 21.34 -5.89 -13.59
CA LYS A 84 22.65 -5.26 -13.84
C LYS A 84 23.49 -5.12 -12.57
N ALA A 85 22.85 -4.98 -11.41
CA ALA A 85 23.54 -4.94 -10.12
C ALA A 85 24.02 -6.33 -9.64
N GLY A 86 23.81 -7.40 -10.41
CA GLY A 86 24.22 -8.76 -10.03
C GLY A 86 23.38 -9.38 -8.91
N LEU A 87 22.20 -8.82 -8.62
CA LEU A 87 21.33 -9.32 -7.56
C LEU A 87 20.61 -10.61 -8.02
N PRO A 88 20.22 -11.48 -7.07
CA PRO A 88 19.46 -12.69 -7.36
C PRO A 88 18.26 -12.44 -8.30
N ARG A 89 18.14 -13.24 -9.36
CA ARG A 89 17.12 -13.12 -10.40
C ARG A 89 15.68 -13.02 -9.84
N LEU A 90 15.39 -13.75 -8.76
CA LEU A 90 14.10 -13.71 -8.09
C LEU A 90 13.70 -12.29 -7.58
N LEU A 91 14.67 -11.41 -7.29
CA LEU A 91 14.39 -10.03 -6.87
C LEU A 91 13.82 -9.17 -8.00
N SER A 92 14.24 -9.39 -9.24
CA SER A 92 13.67 -8.66 -10.37
C SER A 92 12.34 -9.27 -10.79
N GLU A 93 12.25 -10.59 -10.92
CA GLU A 93 11.04 -11.27 -11.38
C GLU A 93 9.82 -11.01 -10.49
N ARG A 94 10.02 -10.98 -9.16
CA ARG A 94 8.93 -10.76 -8.21
C ARG A 94 8.24 -9.40 -8.33
N LEU A 95 8.92 -8.39 -8.86
CA LEU A 95 8.30 -7.08 -9.10
C LEU A 95 7.12 -7.20 -10.06
N ALA A 96 7.24 -7.98 -11.14
CA ALA A 96 6.17 -8.17 -12.11
C ALA A 96 4.99 -8.99 -11.54
N MET A 97 5.28 -9.87 -10.58
CA MET A 97 4.28 -10.67 -9.87
C MET A 97 3.57 -9.88 -8.76
N GLY A 98 4.11 -8.74 -8.33
CA GLY A 98 3.66 -8.05 -7.12
C GLY A 98 3.85 -8.92 -5.86
N ARG A 99 5.08 -9.44 -5.67
CA ARG A 99 5.48 -10.29 -4.53
C ARG A 99 6.86 -9.95 -3.96
#